data_AF-A0A356PAQ6-F1
#
_entry.id   AF-A0A356PAQ6-F1
#
_cell.length_a   1.000
_cell.length_b   1.000
_cell.length_c   1.000
_cell.angle_alpha   90.00
_cell.angle_beta   90.00
_cell.angle_gamma   90.00
#
_symmetry.space_group_name_H-M   'P 1'
#
loop_
_entity.id
_entity.type
_entity.pdbx_description
1 polymer ?
#
loop_
_entity_poly.entity_id
_entity_poly.type
_entity_poly.pdbx_seq_one_letter_code
_entity_poly.pdbx_strand_id
1 'polypeptide(L)' 'MFKKPVQVDFSIREVSQKRVNDNLTVNMVYSVEIKDANNQLVGGSKEIPISFKVQTSTNEWCIVAKEEKP' A
#
# COMPACT_ATOMS: atom_id res chain seq x y z
N MET A 1 19.09 26.01 -7.73
CA MET A 1 17.92 25.46 -7.02
C MET A 1 17.68 24.05 -7.54
N PHE A 2 17.82 23.01 -6.72
CA PHE A 2 17.65 21.62 -7.16
C PHE A 2 16.16 21.30 -7.28
N LYS A 3 15.63 21.10 -8.50
CA LYS A 3 14.29 20.52 -8.66
C LYS A 3 14.41 19.03 -8.30
N LYS A 4 13.53 18.54 -7.42
CA LYS A 4 13.41 17.09 -7.19
C LYS A 4 13.21 16.42 -8.56
N PRO A 5 13.96 15.34 -8.87
CA PRO A 5 13.91 14.72 -10.19
C PRO A 5 12.53 14.10 -10.47
N VAL A 6 11.82 13.69 -9.41
CA VAL A 6 10.48 13.14 -9.48
C VAL A 6 9.60 13.65 -8.34
N GLN A 7 8.30 13.73 -8.62
CA GLN A 7 7.22 13.86 -7.66
C GLN A 7 6.51 12.51 -7.56
N VAL A 8 6.24 12.07 -6.32
CA VAL A 8 5.48 10.86 -6.04
C VAL A 8 4.20 11.25 -5.33
N ASP A 9 3.06 10.90 -5.93
CA ASP A 9 1.75 10.92 -5.29
C ASP A 9 1.41 9.50 -4.89
N PHE A 10 1.06 9.30 -3.62
CA PHE A 10 0.75 7.99 -3.07
C PHE A 10 -0.54 8.06 -2.27
N SER A 11 -1.47 7.16 -2.57
CA SER A 11 -2.69 6.97 -1.81
C SER A 11 -2.85 5.51 -1.45
N ILE A 12 -3.35 5.27 -0.24
CA ILE A 12 -3.74 3.94 0.22
C ILE A 12 -5.04 4.07 1.01
N ARG A 13 -5.95 3.13 0.80
CA ARG A 13 -7.20 3.06 1.55
C ARG A 13 -7.53 1.63 1.92
N GLU A 14 -8.11 1.45 3.10
CA GLU A 14 -8.71 0.18 3.48
C GLU A 14 -9.97 -0.09 2.63
N VAL A 15 -10.13 -1.33 2.18
CA VAL A 15 -11.34 -1.82 1.52
C VAL A 15 -12.19 -2.60 2.51
N SER A 16 -11.55 -3.51 3.24
CA SER A 16 -12.21 -4.38 4.19
C SER A 16 -11.20 -5.01 5.13
N GLN A 17 -11.71 -5.55 6.23
CA GLN A 17 -10.97 -6.40 7.14
C GLN A 17 -11.77 -7.66 7.45
N LYS A 18 -11.07 -8.77 7.68
CA LYS A 18 -11.66 -10.05 8.05
C LYS A 18 -10.84 -10.69 9.17
N ARG A 19 -11.48 -10.94 10.32
CA ARG A 19 -10.88 -11.70 11.42
C ARG A 19 -11.32 -13.17 11.36
N VAL A 20 -10.36 -14.07 11.48
CA VAL A 20 -10.57 -15.52 11.68
C VAL A 20 -9.61 -15.98 12.77
N ASN A 21 -10.15 -16.30 13.96
CA ASN A 21 -9.37 -16.54 15.17
C ASN A 21 -8.43 -15.35 15.45
N ASP A 22 -7.15 -15.62 15.72
CA ASP A 22 -6.12 -14.60 15.98
C ASP A 22 -5.51 -14.00 14.70
N ASN A 23 -6.02 -14.38 13.53
CA ASN A 23 -5.58 -13.84 12.24
C ASN A 23 -6.54 -12.75 11.78
N LEU A 24 -6.01 -11.55 11.56
CA LEU A 24 -6.73 -10.46 10.91
C LEU A 24 -6.13 -10.25 9.52
N THR A 25 -6.96 -10.34 8.49
CA THR A 25 -6.59 -9.95 7.13
C THR A 25 -7.14 -8.56 6.86
N VAL A 26 -6.28 -7.63 6.50
CA VAL A 26 -6.63 -6.26 6.08
C VAL A 26 -6.43 -6.18 4.57
N ASN A 27 -7.50 -5.91 3.83
CA ASN A 27 -7.46 -5.70 2.39
C ASN A 27 -7.48 -4.21 2.12
N MET A 28 -6.50 -3.74 1.38
CA MET A 28 -6.33 -2.34 1.01
C MET A 28 -6.21 -2.24 -0.51
N VAL A 29 -6.37 -1.02 -1.01
CA VAL A 29 -6.04 -0.67 -2.38
C VAL A 29 -5.09 0.52 -2.32
N TYR A 30 -3.98 0.44 -3.06
CA TYR A 30 -3.04 1.53 -3.18
C TYR A 30 -2.98 2.04 -4.62
N SER A 31 -2.63 3.32 -4.76
CA SER A 31 -2.25 3.91 -6.05
C SER A 31 -1.00 4.74 -5.84
N VAL A 32 -0.10 4.69 -6.82
CA VAL A 32 1.10 5.51 -6.88
C VAL A 32 1.21 6.13 -8.25
N GLU A 33 1.49 7.43 -8.31
CA GLU A 33 1.76 8.15 -9.53
C GLU A 33 3.12 8.84 -9.40
N ILE A 34 4.02 8.57 -10.35
CA ILE A 34 5.36 9.14 -10.39
C ILE A 34 5.43 10.05 -11.60
N LYS A 35 5.71 11.33 -11.34
CA LYS A 35 5.85 12.37 -12.37
C LYS A 35 7.26 12.95 -12.37
N ASP A 36 7.75 13.36 -13.52
CA ASP A 36 9.02 14.08 -13.64
C ASP A 36 8.89 15.55 -13.18
N ALA A 37 10.01 16.28 -13.22
CA ALA A 37 10.06 17.70 -12.86
C ALA A 37 9.23 18.64 -13.78
N ASN A 38 8.67 18.11 -14.88
CA ASN A 38 7.79 18.79 -15.83
C ASN A 38 6.34 18.30 -15.72
N ASN A 39 5.99 17.57 -14.65
CA ASN A 39 4.66 17.01 -14.39
C ASN A 39 4.24 15.95 -15.43
N GLN A 40 5.19 15.35 -16.17
CA GLN A 40 4.94 14.25 -17.10
C GLN A 40 4.94 12.92 -16.35
N LEU A 41 3.97 12.05 -16.65
CA LEU A 41 3.87 10.72 -16.06
C LEU A 41 5.07 9.86 -16.48
N VAL A 42 5.85 9.41 -15.50
CA VAL A 42 6.95 8.46 -15.68
C VAL A 42 6.44 7.03 -15.51
N GLY A 43 5.50 6.83 -14.59
CA GLY A 43 4.91 5.53 -14.31
C GLY A 43 4.13 5.52 -13.00
N GLY A 44 3.63 4.35 -12.64
CA GLY A 44 2.86 4.17 -11.42
C GLY A 44 2.00 2.92 -11.45
N SER A 45 1.17 2.79 -10.44
CA SER A 45 0.18 1.73 -10.34
C SER A 45 -1.12 2.33 -9.85
N LYS A 46 -2.26 1.89 -10.40
CA LYS A 46 -3.57 2.46 -10.07
C LYS A 46 -4.49 1.37 -9.57
N GLU A 47 -5.06 1.62 -8.40
CA GLU A 47 -6.02 0.75 -7.73
C GLU A 47 -5.55 -0.71 -7.53
N ILE A 48 -4.28 -0.88 -7.15
CA ILE A 48 -3.68 -2.19 -6.92
C ILE A 48 -4.17 -2.76 -5.58
N PRO A 49 -4.82 -3.93 -5.57
CA PRO A 49 -5.18 -4.62 -4.34
C PRO A 49 -3.94 -5.15 -3.62
N ILE A 50 -3.89 -4.90 -2.31
CA ILE A 50 -2.86 -5.42 -1.41
C ILE A 50 -3.53 -5.95 -0.15
N SER A 51 -3.13 -7.14 0.29
CA SER A 51 -3.66 -7.79 1.49
C SER A 51 -2.53 -8.00 2.49
N PHE A 52 -2.77 -7.60 3.74
CA PHE A 52 -1.88 -7.85 4.87
C PHE A 52 -2.53 -8.84 5.82
N LYS A 53 -1.79 -9.86 6.23
CA LYS A 53 -2.16 -10.69 7.39
C LYS A 53 -1.44 -10.14 8.60
N VAL A 54 -2.19 -9.82 9.64
CA VAL A 54 -1.65 -9.38 10.93
C VAL A 54 -2.06 -10.37 12.02
N GLN A 55 -1.13 -10.62 12.93
CA GLN A 55 -1.29 -11.51 14.08
C GLN A 55 -0.87 -10.79 15.36
N THR A 56 -1.43 -11.20 16.49
CA THR A 56 -0.96 -10.76 17.80
C THR A 56 0.15 -11.69 18.26
N SER A 57 1.34 -11.17 18.51
CA SER A 57 2.37 -11.87 19.27
C SER A 57 2.73 -10.99 20.46
N THR A 58 2.75 -11.56 21.68
CA THR A 58 3.23 -10.85 22.88
C THR A 58 2.64 -9.45 23.05
N ASN A 59 1.32 -9.31 22.90
CA ASN A 59 0.52 -8.06 22.98
C ASN A 59 0.73 -7.02 21.88
N GLU A 60 1.48 -7.32 20.82
CA GLU A 60 1.69 -6.42 19.69
C GLU A 60 1.11 -6.99 18.40
N TRP A 61 0.50 -6.12 17.58
CA TRP A 61 0.02 -6.48 16.25
C TRP A 61 1.15 -6.35 15.25
N CYS A 62 1.49 -7.45 14.58
CA CYS A 62 2.56 -7.51 13.60
C CYS A 62 2.03 -7.99 12.24
N ILE A 63 2.54 -7.42 11.15
CA ILE A 63 2.32 -7.97 9.81
C ILE A 63 3.14 -9.25 9.67
N VAL A 64 2.48 -10.36 9.38
CA VAL A 64 3.12 -11.68 9.21
C VAL A 64 3.13 -12.15 7.75
N ALA A 65 2.29 -11.55 6.90
CA ALA A 65 2.32 -11.78 5.46
C ALA A 65 1.77 -10.58 4.69
N LYS A 66 2.27 -10.42 3.45
CA LYS A 66 1.79 -9.48 2.44
C LYS A 66 1.54 -10.25 1.15
N GLU A 67 0.43 -9.96 0.48
CA GLU A 67 0.14 -10.39 -0.89
C GLU A 67 -0.26 -9.18 -1.72
N GLU A 68 0.32 -9.03 -2.90
CA GLU A 68 0.02 -7.97 -3.86
C GLU A 68 -0.47 -8.62 -5.16
N LYS A 69 -1.60 -8.15 -5.68
CA LYS A 69 -2.19 -8.68 -6.91
C LYS A 69 -2.04 -7.63 -8.02
N PRO A 70 -1.21 -7.89 -9.05
CA PRO A 70 -1.06 -7.01 -10.21
C PRO A 70 -2.36 -6.85 -11.00
#